data_AF-A0A536JW75-F1
#
_entry.id   AF-A0A536JW75-F1
#
_cell.length_a   1.000
_cell.length_b   1.000
_cell.length_c   1.000
_cell.angle_alpha   90.00
_cell.angle_beta   90.00
_cell.angle_gamma   90.00
#
_symmetry.space_group_name_H-M   'P 1'
#
loop_
_entity.id
_entity.type
_entity.pdbx_description
1 polymer ?
#
loop_
_entity_poly.entity_id
_entity_poly.type
_entity_poly.pdbx_seq_one_letter_code
_entity_poly.pdbx_strand_id
1 'polypeptide(L)'
;LYGSRLLPGLPPVSATAVIMTSAAVVWTAYASLNGQLAVDWTVPQLALIIGFAVVGTTIPVLTFILGLRLVGPSRAAILSTFEPASTVLLAVIILGEIANPIQYVGGALILASVVLLEGPGWRASRVLAQAARE
;
A
#
# COMPACT_ATOMS: atom_id res chain seq x y z
N LEU A 1 -14.32 7.18 -3.48
CA LEU A 1 -15.71 7.71 -3.52
C LEU A 1 -16.53 7.21 -4.72
N TYR A 2 -15.96 7.01 -5.92
CA TYR A 2 -16.70 6.43 -7.06
C TYR A 2 -16.72 4.88 -7.11
N GLY A 3 -15.68 4.20 -6.64
CA GLY A 3 -15.60 2.72 -6.67
C GLY A 3 -16.70 2.01 -5.87
N SER A 4 -17.14 2.58 -4.75
CA SER A 4 -18.26 2.04 -3.96
C SER A 4 -19.63 2.21 -4.62
N ARG A 5 -19.75 3.12 -5.60
CA ARG A 5 -20.98 3.35 -6.38
C ARG A 5 -21.02 2.57 -7.69
N LEU A 6 -19.85 2.32 -8.30
CA LEU A 6 -19.74 1.64 -9.60
C LEU A 6 -19.52 0.13 -9.50
N LEU A 7 -19.04 -0.40 -8.36
CA LEU A 7 -18.74 -1.82 -8.17
C LEU A 7 -19.45 -2.43 -6.94
N PRO A 8 -20.76 -2.23 -6.74
CA PRO A 8 -21.47 -2.91 -5.64
C PRO A 8 -21.43 -4.43 -5.86
N GLY A 9 -20.77 -5.16 -4.95
CA GLY A 9 -20.77 -6.63 -4.91
C GLY A 9 -19.56 -7.34 -5.53
N LEU A 10 -18.62 -6.64 -6.16
CA LEU A 10 -17.41 -7.28 -6.70
C LEU A 10 -16.38 -7.55 -5.60
N PRO A 11 -15.77 -8.76 -5.55
CA PRO A 11 -14.68 -9.04 -4.64
C PRO A 11 -13.51 -8.06 -4.87
N PRO A 12 -12.96 -7.41 -3.82
CA PRO A 12 -11.87 -6.44 -3.98
C PRO A 12 -10.66 -6.98 -4.74
N VAL A 13 -10.34 -8.27 -4.57
CA VAL A 13 -9.27 -8.96 -5.29
C VAL A 13 -9.50 -8.98 -6.80
N SER A 14 -10.74 -9.18 -7.24
CA SER A 14 -11.08 -9.21 -8.66
C SER A 14 -10.97 -7.81 -9.28
N ALA A 15 -11.47 -6.79 -8.59
CA ALA A 15 -11.32 -5.40 -9.03
C ALA A 15 -9.85 -5.00 -9.16
N THR A 16 -9.03 -5.33 -8.15
CA THR A 16 -7.59 -5.08 -8.19
C THR A 16 -6.90 -5.86 -9.31
N ALA A 17 -7.24 -7.13 -9.52
CA ALA A 17 -6.67 -7.93 -10.60
C ALA A 17 -6.95 -7.30 -11.97
N VAL A 18 -8.19 -6.87 -12.22
CA VAL A 18 -8.55 -6.16 -13.46
C VAL A 18 -7.75 -4.86 -13.61
N ILE A 19 -7.61 -4.07 -12.55
CA ILE A 19 -6.82 -2.84 -12.57
C ILE A 19 -5.35 -3.14 -12.90
N MET A 20 -4.75 -4.13 -12.25
CA MET A 20 -3.34 -4.49 -12.47
C MET A 20 -3.10 -5.07 -13.86
N THR A 21 -3.99 -5.93 -14.36
CA THR A 21 -3.91 -6.46 -15.73
C THR A 21 -4.07 -5.34 -16.76
N SER A 22 -5.02 -4.43 -16.56
CA SER A 22 -5.23 -3.29 -17.45
C SER A 22 -4.00 -2.37 -17.46
N ALA A 23 -3.43 -2.08 -16.29
CA ALA A 23 -2.21 -1.29 -16.17
C ALA A 23 -1.03 -1.97 -16.88
N ALA A 24 -0.84 -3.28 -16.68
CA ALA A 24 0.21 -4.04 -17.37
C ALA A 24 0.08 -3.93 -18.90
N VAL A 25 -1.12 -4.15 -19.44
CA VAL A 25 -1.37 -4.03 -20.89
C VAL A 25 -1.06 -2.62 -21.39
N VAL A 26 -1.57 -1.58 -20.71
CA VAL A 26 -1.36 -0.18 -21.11
C VAL A 26 0.12 0.19 -21.07
N TRP A 27 0.82 -0.15 -19.99
CA TRP A 27 2.24 0.19 -19.84
C TRP A 27 3.13 -0.60 -20.80
N THR A 28 2.85 -1.88 -21.05
CA THR A 28 3.56 -2.65 -22.06
C THR A 28 3.33 -2.09 -23.46
N ALA A 29 2.10 -1.75 -23.82
CA ALA A 29 1.79 -1.12 -25.10
C ALA A 29 2.53 0.22 -25.25
N TYR A 30 2.44 1.09 -24.24
CA TYR A 30 3.15 2.37 -24.23
C TYR A 30 4.67 2.20 -24.38
N ALA A 31 5.28 1.31 -23.59
CA ALA A 31 6.72 1.05 -23.65
C ALA A 31 7.13 0.49 -25.02
N SER A 32 6.30 -0.37 -25.63
CA SER A 32 6.56 -0.92 -26.97
C SER A 32 6.56 0.14 -28.06
N LEU A 33 5.60 1.08 -28.03
CA LEU A 33 5.46 2.14 -29.03
C LEU A 33 6.58 3.17 -28.95
N ASN A 34 7.18 3.35 -27.76
CA ASN A 34 8.28 4.28 -27.54
C ASN A 34 9.66 3.61 -27.63
N GLY A 35 9.74 2.31 -27.96
CA GLY A 35 11.00 1.57 -27.99
C GLY A 35 11.69 1.45 -26.62
N GLN A 36 10.93 1.58 -25.53
CA GLN A 36 11.43 1.54 -24.15
C GLN A 36 11.41 0.13 -23.54
N LEU A 37 10.99 -0.89 -24.29
CA LEU A 37 11.10 -2.31 -23.92
C LEU A 37 12.52 -2.84 -24.13
N ALA A 38 13.52 -2.16 -23.59
CA ALA A 38 14.90 -2.62 -23.57
C ALA A 38 15.18 -3.29 -22.22
N VAL A 39 14.81 -4.57 -22.10
CA VAL A 39 15.14 -5.41 -20.94
C VAL A 39 16.14 -6.47 -21.38
N ASP A 40 17.32 -6.45 -20.79
CA ASP A 40 18.30 -7.51 -20.97
C ASP A 40 17.92 -8.68 -20.07
N TRP A 41 17.36 -9.73 -20.66
CA TRP A 41 16.89 -10.91 -19.93
C TRP A 41 18.04 -11.70 -19.29
N THR A 42 18.54 -11.17 -18.18
CA THR A 42 19.58 -11.75 -17.34
C THR A 42 18.95 -12.24 -16.04
N VAL A 43 19.53 -13.28 -15.44
CA VAL A 43 19.03 -13.85 -14.18
C VAL A 43 18.92 -12.79 -13.06
N PRO A 44 19.90 -11.88 -12.87
CA PRO A 44 19.77 -10.83 -11.86
C PRO A 44 18.63 -9.83 -12.13
N GLN A 45 18.45 -9.39 -13.38
CA GLN A 45 17.35 -8.48 -13.72
C GLN A 45 15.99 -9.15 -13.56
N LEU A 46 15.87 -10.41 -13.98
CA LEU A 46 14.65 -11.18 -13.79
C LEU A 46 14.31 -11.35 -12.30
N ALA A 47 15.32 -11.62 -11.47
CA ALA A 47 15.14 -11.71 -10.02
C ALA A 47 14.68 -10.38 -9.41
N LEU A 48 15.20 -9.24 -9.86
CA LEU A 48 14.75 -7.91 -9.43
C LEU A 48 13.31 -7.62 -9.86
N ILE A 49 12.95 -7.94 -11.11
CA ILE A 49 11.60 -7.74 -11.63
C ILE A 49 10.59 -8.57 -10.84
N ILE A 50 10.87 -9.87 -10.64
CA ILE A 50 10.01 -10.76 -9.86
C ILE A 50 9.96 -10.32 -8.40
N GLY A 51 11.11 -9.96 -7.82
CA GLY A 51 11.21 -9.45 -6.45
C GLY A 51 10.33 -8.21 -6.24
N PHE A 52 10.42 -7.24 -7.14
CA PHE A 52 9.58 -6.04 -7.10
C PHE A 52 8.10 -6.37 -7.31
N ALA A 53 7.76 -7.20 -8.29
CA ALA A 53 6.39 -7.62 -8.54
C ALA A 53 5.76 -8.33 -7.33
N VAL A 54 6.49 -9.20 -6.65
CA VAL A 54 5.96 -9.96 -5.52
C VAL A 54 5.98 -9.14 -4.24
N VAL A 55 7.16 -8.63 -3.86
CA VAL A 55 7.39 -7.98 -2.56
C VAL A 55 6.92 -6.52 -2.56
N GLY A 56 7.13 -5.81 -3.67
CA GLY A 56 6.76 -4.40 -3.82
C GLY A 56 5.31 -4.16 -4.24
N THR A 57 4.62 -5.17 -4.80
CA THR A 57 3.24 -4.97 -5.29
C THR A 57 2.27 -6.04 -4.80
N THR A 58 2.46 -7.31 -5.14
CA THR A 58 1.45 -8.36 -4.90
C THR A 58 1.17 -8.56 -3.41
N ILE A 59 2.22 -8.74 -2.59
CA ILE A 59 2.07 -8.94 -1.14
C ILE A 59 1.43 -7.70 -0.49
N PRO A 60 1.95 -6.46 -0.66
CA PRO A 60 1.34 -5.25 -0.09
C PRO A 60 -0.13 -5.05 -0.47
N VAL A 61 -0.48 -5.30 -1.73
CA VAL A 61 -1.85 -5.13 -2.21
C VAL A 61 -2.79 -6.16 -1.58
N LEU A 62 -2.38 -7.43 -1.48
CA LEU A 62 -3.18 -8.46 -0.83
C LEU A 62 -3.34 -8.21 0.67
N THR A 63 -2.27 -7.83 1.37
CA THR A 63 -2.34 -7.50 2.79
C THR A 63 -3.18 -6.25 3.04
N PHE A 64 -3.15 -5.26 2.15
CA PHE A 64 -4.05 -4.10 2.19
C PHE A 64 -5.53 -4.51 2.03
N ILE A 65 -5.85 -5.38 1.06
CA ILE A 65 -7.22 -5.89 0.87
C ILE A 65 -7.69 -6.70 2.08
N LEU A 66 -6.80 -7.49 2.70
CA LEU A 66 -7.11 -8.20 3.94
C LEU A 66 -7.33 -7.23 5.10
N GLY A 67 -6.46 -6.23 5.27
CA GLY A 67 -6.59 -5.18 6.26
C GLY A 67 -7.90 -4.41 6.11
N LEU A 68 -8.32 -4.13 4.87
CA LEU A 68 -9.59 -3.50 4.55
C LEU A 68 -10.79 -4.29 5.09
N ARG A 69 -10.73 -5.64 5.04
CA ARG A 69 -11.77 -6.51 5.61
C ARG A 69 -11.77 -6.53 7.14
N LEU A 70 -10.61 -6.30 7.76
CA LEU A 70 -10.45 -6.33 9.23
C LEU A 70 -10.87 -5.03 9.90
N VAL A 71 -10.50 -3.87 9.33
CA VAL A 71 -10.72 -2.56 9.98
C VAL A 71 -11.70 -1.65 9.22
N GLY A 72 -12.12 -2.04 8.02
CA GLY A 72 -13.01 -1.27 7.17
C GLY A 72 -12.32 -0.15 6.38
N PRO A 73 -12.98 0.40 5.34
CA PRO A 73 -12.37 1.36 4.40
C PRO A 73 -11.91 2.68 5.00
N SER A 74 -12.64 3.24 5.96
CA SER A 74 -12.27 4.52 6.57
C SER A 74 -10.99 4.40 7.39
N ARG A 75 -10.90 3.37 8.25
CA ARG A 75 -9.71 3.14 9.07
C ARG A 75 -8.51 2.74 8.23
N ALA A 76 -8.72 1.87 7.24
CA ALA A 76 -7.67 1.49 6.29
C ALA A 76 -7.10 2.72 5.57
N ALA A 77 -7.94 3.66 5.13
CA ALA A 77 -7.48 4.88 4.48
C ALA A 77 -6.66 5.78 5.40
N ILE A 78 -7.05 5.92 6.68
CA ILE A 78 -6.27 6.68 7.68
C ILE A 78 -4.95 5.98 7.96
N LEU A 79 -4.95 4.65 8.13
CA LEU A 79 -3.71 3.89 8.34
C LEU A 79 -2.78 3.95 7.12
N SER A 80 -3.32 4.00 5.89
CA SER A 80 -2.53 4.17 4.67
C SER A 80 -1.81 5.51 4.59
N THR A 81 -2.24 6.54 5.34
CA THR A 81 -1.48 7.79 5.38
C THR A 81 -0.14 7.63 6.09
N PHE A 82 0.13 6.50 6.74
CA PHE A 82 1.45 6.16 7.28
C PHE A 82 2.48 5.81 6.19
N GLU A 83 2.04 5.51 4.98
CA GLU A 83 2.90 5.09 3.87
C GLU A 83 4.07 6.06 3.60
N PRO A 84 3.90 7.39 3.54
CA PRO A 84 5.01 8.32 3.31
C PRO A 84 6.06 8.28 4.42
N ALA A 85 5.63 8.14 5.69
CA ALA A 85 6.57 8.03 6.81
C ALA A 85 7.38 6.73 6.73
N SER A 86 6.72 5.61 6.41
CA SER A 86 7.43 4.33 6.21
C SER A 86 8.39 4.36 5.02
N THR A 87 8.03 5.07 3.95
CA THR A 87 8.85 5.20 2.74
C THR A 87 10.14 5.96 3.04
N VAL A 88 10.06 7.10 3.74
CA VAL A 88 11.25 7.86 4.14
C VAL A 88 12.15 7.03 5.06
N LEU A 89 11.56 6.31 6.03
CA LEU A 89 12.33 5.44 6.92
C LEU A 89 13.08 4.34 6.15
N LEU A 90 12.40 3.67 5.21
CA LEU A 90 13.01 2.64 4.39
C LEU A 90 14.10 3.20 3.47
N ALA A 91 13.92 4.40 2.90
CA ALA A 91 14.94 5.06 2.10
C ALA A 91 16.20 5.36 2.93
N VAL A 92 16.04 5.88 4.15
CA VAL A 92 17.18 6.14 5.05
C VAL A 92 17.88 4.83 5.45
N ILE A 93 17.13 3.80 5.83
CA ILE A 93 17.69 2.55 6.37
C ILE A 93 18.29 1.67 5.27
N ILE A 94 17.58 1.48 4.16
CA ILE A 94 17.95 0.51 3.12
C ILE A 94 18.82 1.16 2.05
N LEU A 95 18.47 2.37 1.60
CA LEU A 95 19.21 3.07 0.54
C LEU A 95 20.32 3.96 1.10
N GLY A 96 20.34 4.22 2.41
CA GLY A 96 21.33 5.10 3.04
C GLY A 96 21.13 6.58 2.70
N GLU A 97 19.92 6.97 2.28
CA GLU A 97 19.63 8.36 1.92
C GLU A 97 19.62 9.27 3.15
N ILE A 98 20.13 10.50 3.00
CA ILE A 98 20.08 11.52 4.04
C ILE A 98 18.75 12.25 3.92
N ALA A 99 17.81 11.92 4.79
CA ALA A 99 16.54 12.65 4.85
C ALA A 99 16.75 14.09 5.34
N ASN A 100 16.07 15.03 4.68
CA ASN A 100 16.05 16.43 5.08
C ASN A 100 15.38 16.56 6.47
N PRO A 101 15.90 17.40 7.38
CA PRO A 101 15.27 17.71 8.66
C PRO A 101 13.74 17.91 8.59
N ILE A 102 13.23 18.56 7.54
CA ILE A 102 11.78 18.80 7.37
C ILE A 102 10.97 17.53 7.11
N GLN A 103 11.58 16.50 6.49
CA GLN A 103 10.94 15.20 6.25
C GLN A 103 10.67 14.46 7.56
N TYR A 104 11.56 14.59 8.55
CA TYR A 104 11.33 14.01 9.88
C TYR A 104 10.16 14.69 10.60
N VAL A 105 10.03 16.02 10.47
CA VAL A 105 8.89 16.75 11.03
C VAL A 105 7.59 16.32 10.34
N GLY A 106 7.58 16.22 9.01
CA GLY A 106 6.45 15.70 8.26
C GLY A 106 6.06 14.28 8.67
N GLY A 107 7.05 13.38 8.82
CA GLY A 107 6.85 12.01 9.29
C GLY A 107 6.26 11.95 10.71
N ALA A 108 6.74 12.80 11.62
CA ALA A 108 6.20 12.91 12.97
C ALA A 108 4.75 13.39 12.99
N LEU A 109 4.39 14.35 12.13
CA LEU A 109 3.00 14.82 11.99
C LEU A 109 2.07 13.74 11.44
N ILE A 110 2.53 12.95 10.46
CA ILE A 110 1.78 11.80 9.94
C ILE A 110 1.50 10.79 11.06
N LEU A 111 2.54 10.41 11.82
CA LEU A 111 2.42 9.48 12.94
C LEU A 111 1.45 10.00 14.01
N ALA A 112 1.55 11.29 14.36
CA ALA A 112 0.63 11.93 15.31
C ALA A 112 -0.82 11.89 14.81
N SER A 113 -1.07 12.17 13.53
CA SER A 113 -2.40 12.12 12.93
C SER A 113 -3.03 10.73 13.05
N VAL A 114 -2.27 9.67 12.73
CA VAL A 114 -2.76 8.29 12.84
C VAL A 114 -3.12 7.95 14.30
N VAL A 115 -2.26 8.29 15.26
CA VAL A 115 -2.52 8.02 16.68
C VAL A 115 -3.74 8.78 17.20
N LEU A 116 -3.89 10.05 16.81
CA LEU A 116 -5.02 10.88 17.25
C LEU A 116 -6.35 10.43 16.66
N LEU A 117 -6.37 10.05 15.38
CA LEU A 117 -7.61 9.70 14.67
C LEU A 117 -8.05 8.25 14.94
N GLU A 118 -7.12 7.30 15.02
CA GLU A 118 -7.46 5.87 15.18
C GLU A 118 -7.24 5.31 16.60
N GLY A 119 -6.43 5.98 17.43
CA GLY A 119 -6.14 5.55 18.81
C GLY A 119 -7.38 5.29 19.69
N PRO A 120 -8.42 6.15 19.67
CA PRO A 120 -9.67 5.92 20.40
C PRO A 120 -10.41 4.66 19.93
N GLY A 121 -10.38 4.39 18.63
CA GLY A 121 -11.04 3.22 18.01
C GLY A 121 -10.41 1.88 18.44
N TRP A 122 -9.10 1.86 18.65
CA TRP A 122 -8.38 0.68 19.17
C TRP A 122 -8.73 0.37 20.62
N ARG A 123 -8.88 1.40 21.46
CA ARG A 123 -9.27 1.23 22.87
C ARG A 123 -10.67 0.66 23.00
N ALA A 124 -11.65 1.23 22.27
CA ALA A 124 -13.03 0.76 22.29
C ALA A 124 -13.16 -0.70 21.82
N SER A 125 -12.44 -1.08 20.75
CA SER A 125 -12.48 -2.44 20.20
C SER A 125 -11.89 -3.47 21.18
N ARG A 126 -10.82 -3.11 21.90
CA ARG A 126 -10.21 -3.98 22.93
C ARG A 126 -11.12 -4.16 24.15
N VAL A 127 -11.78 -3.09 24.61
CA VAL A 127 -12.70 -3.14 25.75
C VAL A 127 -13.89 -4.05 25.45
N LEU A 128 -14.50 -3.94 24.25
CA LEU A 128 -15.61 -4.80 23.85
C LEU A 128 -15.21 -6.27 23.70
N ALA A 129 -14.02 -6.54 23.15
CA ALA A 129 -13.50 -7.90 23.02
C ALA A 129 -13.15 -8.55 24.37
N GLN A 130 -12.86 -7.73 25.39
CA GLN A 130 -12.56 -8.19 26.74
C GLN A 130 -13.85 -8.43 27.54
N ALA A 131 -14.83 -7.54 27.43
CA ALA A 131 -16.16 -7.71 28.03
C ALA A 131 -16.95 -8.91 27.47
N ALA A 132 -16.70 -9.31 26.21
CA ALA A 132 -17.33 -10.49 25.61
C ALA A 132 -16.66 -11.83 26.01
N ARG A 133 -15.52 -11.79 26.73
CA ARG A 133 -14.81 -12.98 27.24
C ARG A 133 -15.09 -13.26 28.72
N GLU A 134 -15.76 -12.34 29.40
CA GLU A 134 -16.26 -12.49 30.79
C GLU A 134 -17.71 -12.96 30.78
#